data_AF-A0A963B086-F1
#
_entry.id   AF-A0A963B086-F1
#
_cell.length_a   1.000
_cell.length_b   1.000
_cell.length_c   1.000
_cell.angle_alpha   90.00
_cell.angle_beta   90.00
_cell.angle_gamma   90.00
#
_symmetry.space_group_name_H-M   'P 1'
#
loop_
_entity.id
_entity.type
_entity.pdbx_description
1 polymer ?
#
loop_
_entity_poly.entity_id
_entity_poly.type
_entity_poly.pdbx_seq_one_letter_code
_entity_poly.pdbx_strand_id
1 'polypeptide(L)'
;MTADPETLSQSATVELKTDDLQRALACLSGDWSSSGKLPLVDTLLQQFPERFSGDLRFDTSAVGVWDSLFITWILRLTEKAEASGIRLVYDGLPEGVQGLIHLAQAVPERKGARRSGKSQGWLTRIGHRVHDILDNTRQLLAFLGEVTLAFSRMLIGRARFRRSDLALFIQQTGVDALPIVSLISILVGLILAFIGALQLAMFGAQVYVANLVGIAMVREMGAMMAAIIMAGRTGAAFSAQLGTMQVNEEIDAFKTLGIDPVEFLVLPRLLA
;
A
#
# COMPACT_ATOMS: atom_id res chain seq x y z
N MET A 1 -48.24 19.37 20.72
CA MET A 1 -46.91 19.15 21.32
C MET A 1 -45.90 19.15 20.18
N THR A 2 -45.73 20.29 19.51
CA THR A 2 -44.71 21.32 19.81
C THR A 2 -43.30 20.75 19.66
N ALA A 3 -42.82 20.81 18.42
CA ALA A 3 -41.40 20.81 18.13
C ALA A 3 -40.84 22.15 18.63
N ASP A 4 -39.94 22.11 19.61
CA ASP A 4 -39.12 23.26 20.01
C ASP A 4 -37.88 23.29 19.11
N PRO A 5 -37.67 24.35 18.31
CA PRO A 5 -36.48 24.54 17.51
C PRO A 5 -35.57 25.55 18.22
N GLU A 6 -34.96 25.21 19.36
CA GLU A 6 -34.08 26.17 20.06
C GLU A 6 -33.09 25.57 21.08
N THR A 7 -32.42 24.46 20.76
CA THR A 7 -31.11 24.18 21.40
C THR A 7 -30.02 24.90 20.61
N LEU A 8 -29.79 26.16 20.97
CA LEU A 8 -28.62 26.94 20.60
C LEU A 8 -27.35 26.10 20.80
N SER A 9 -26.77 25.61 19.71
CA SER A 9 -25.40 25.06 19.69
C SER A 9 -24.47 26.14 20.22
N GLN A 10 -24.10 26.09 21.50
CA GLN A 10 -23.16 27.02 22.09
C GLN A 10 -21.81 26.79 21.42
N SER A 11 -21.32 27.79 20.69
CA SER A 11 -20.06 27.68 19.96
C SER A 11 -18.89 27.52 20.93
N ALA A 12 -17.97 26.62 20.61
CA ALA A 12 -16.73 26.41 21.35
C ALA A 12 -16.01 27.75 21.61
N THR A 13 -15.86 28.10 22.88
CA THR A 13 -15.21 29.34 23.31
C THR A 13 -14.11 29.00 24.30
N VAL A 14 -13.02 29.76 24.26
CA VAL A 14 -11.96 29.68 25.26
C VAL A 14 -11.69 31.05 25.82
N GLU A 15 -11.71 31.15 27.13
CA GLU A 15 -11.30 32.35 27.86
C GLU A 15 -10.07 32.04 28.70
N LEU A 16 -9.07 32.92 28.61
CA LEU A 16 -7.86 32.81 29.41
C LEU A 16 -7.99 33.71 30.65
N LYS A 17 -7.94 33.10 31.83
CA LYS A 17 -7.82 33.82 33.10
C LYS A 17 -6.40 33.64 33.62
N THR A 18 -5.64 34.73 33.67
CA THR A 18 -4.29 34.72 34.23
C THR A 18 -4.35 35.29 35.63
N ASP A 19 -3.94 34.50 36.63
CA ASP A 19 -4.00 34.88 38.04
C ASP A 19 -2.65 35.49 38.50
N ASP A 20 -1.53 35.03 37.92
CA ASP A 20 -0.18 35.57 38.15
C ASP A 20 0.77 35.20 36.98
N LEU A 21 2.00 35.74 36.93
CA LEU A 21 3.03 35.45 35.90
C LEU A 21 3.46 33.97 35.81
N GLN A 22 2.94 33.12 36.69
CA GLN A 22 3.28 31.70 36.83
C GLN A 22 2.07 30.75 36.66
N ARG A 23 0.83 31.26 36.63
CA ARG A 23 -0.39 30.43 36.57
C ARG A 23 -1.45 31.03 35.65
N ALA A 24 -1.87 30.25 34.68
CA ALA A 24 -2.97 30.59 33.79
C ALA A 24 -4.01 29.46 33.77
N LEU A 25 -5.28 29.84 33.70
CA LEU A 25 -6.42 28.94 33.62
C LEU A 25 -7.16 29.19 32.30
N ALA A 26 -7.20 28.18 31.44
CA ALA A 26 -8.01 28.18 30.22
C ALA A 26 -9.39 27.59 30.52
N CYS A 27 -10.41 28.46 30.57
CA CYS A 27 -11.80 28.06 30.72
C CYS A 27 -12.35 27.69 29.33
N LEU A 28 -12.65 26.42 29.13
CA LEU A 28 -13.20 25.85 27.90
C LEU A 28 -14.72 25.72 28.07
N SER A 29 -15.50 26.28 27.14
CA SER A 29 -16.96 26.23 27.20
C SER A 29 -17.60 25.95 25.84
N GLY A 30 -18.84 25.48 25.85
CA GLY A 30 -19.63 25.18 24.65
C GLY A 30 -19.36 23.79 24.06
N ASP A 31 -19.83 23.56 22.83
CA ASP A 31 -19.72 22.30 22.12
C ASP A 31 -18.48 22.26 21.22
N TRP A 32 -17.60 21.30 21.50
CA TRP A 32 -16.32 21.06 20.83
C TRP A 32 -16.43 19.92 19.82
N SER A 33 -17.29 20.10 18.82
CA SER A 33 -17.54 19.12 17.77
C SER A 33 -17.32 19.69 16.36
N SER A 34 -17.21 18.80 15.37
CA SER A 34 -17.03 19.12 13.94
C SER A 34 -18.14 20.00 13.35
N SER A 35 -19.28 20.10 14.03
CA SER A 35 -20.43 20.90 13.62
C SER A 35 -20.25 22.40 13.91
N GLY A 36 -19.27 22.77 14.75
CA GLY A 36 -19.00 24.15 15.17
C GLY A 36 -17.67 24.72 14.64
N LYS A 37 -17.48 26.04 14.78
CA LYS A 37 -16.18 26.68 14.55
C LYS A 37 -15.32 26.57 15.82
N LEU A 38 -14.20 25.86 15.75
CA LEU A 38 -13.23 25.85 16.85
C LEU A 38 -12.38 27.13 16.85
N PRO A 39 -12.07 27.69 18.03
CA PRO A 39 -11.18 28.83 18.14
C PRO A 39 -9.75 28.46 17.70
N LEU A 40 -9.03 29.43 17.13
CA LEU A 40 -7.65 29.20 16.70
C LEU A 40 -6.71 29.21 17.92
N VAL A 41 -5.84 28.20 18.01
CA VAL A 41 -4.80 28.09 19.05
C VAL A 41 -3.92 29.35 19.11
N ASP A 42 -3.62 29.95 17.95
CA ASP A 42 -2.79 31.15 17.85
C ASP A 42 -3.42 32.36 18.53
N THR A 43 -4.75 32.51 18.44
CA THR A 43 -5.47 33.62 19.08
C THR A 43 -5.40 33.53 20.60
N LEU A 44 -5.41 32.31 21.15
CA LEU A 44 -5.27 32.08 22.58
C LEU A 44 -3.83 32.33 23.06
N LEU A 45 -2.83 31.90 22.29
CA LEU A 45 -1.42 32.15 22.64
C LEU A 45 -1.06 33.64 22.60
N GLN A 46 -1.68 34.43 21.74
CA GLN A 46 -1.52 35.90 21.71
C GLN A 46 -2.06 36.62 22.95
N GLN A 47 -2.95 35.98 23.73
CA GLN A 47 -3.49 36.57 24.96
C GLN A 47 -2.51 36.44 26.15
N PHE A 48 -1.44 35.64 26.01
CA PHE A 48 -0.41 35.54 27.03
C PHE A 48 0.53 36.75 26.99
N PRO A 49 1.00 37.25 28.16
CA PRO A 49 2.10 38.19 28.21
C PRO A 49 3.36 37.63 27.54
N GLU A 50 4.17 38.47 26.87
CA GLU A 50 5.38 38.07 26.13
C GLU A 50 6.43 37.28 26.95
N ARG A 51 6.32 37.25 28.28
CA ARG A 51 7.23 36.53 29.20
C ARG A 51 6.50 35.59 30.17
N PHE A 52 5.33 35.08 29.83
CA PHE A 52 4.68 34.07 30.65
C PHE A 52 5.46 32.74 30.58
N SER A 53 5.97 32.29 31.73
CA SER A 53 6.62 30.98 31.87
C SER A 53 6.09 30.34 33.14
N GLY A 54 5.04 29.53 32.97
CA GLY A 54 4.26 28.97 34.06
C GLY A 54 3.37 27.83 33.60
N ASP A 55 2.51 27.38 34.51
CA ASP A 55 1.61 26.26 34.27
C ASP A 55 0.27 26.76 33.70
N LEU A 56 -0.15 26.20 32.57
CA LEU A 56 -1.48 26.36 31.99
C LEU A 56 -2.37 25.18 32.40
N ARG A 57 -3.41 25.47 33.18
CA ARG A 57 -4.44 24.50 33.59
C ARG A 57 -5.70 24.68 32.76
N PHE A 58 -6.48 23.61 32.64
CA PHE A 58 -7.77 23.62 31.94
C PHE A 58 -8.92 23.55 32.93
N ASP A 59 -9.99 24.28 32.65
CA ASP A 59 -11.29 24.11 33.29
C ASP A 59 -12.31 23.75 32.21
N THR A 60 -12.83 22.52 32.26
CA THR A 60 -13.82 22.01 31.31
C THR A 60 -15.21 21.84 31.91
N SER A 61 -15.50 22.51 33.03
CA SER A 61 -16.81 22.41 33.71
C SER A 61 -18.00 22.84 32.84
N ALA A 62 -17.78 23.68 31.83
CA ALA A 62 -18.79 24.17 30.90
C ALA A 62 -18.65 23.59 29.48
N VAL A 63 -17.87 22.51 29.30
CA VAL A 63 -17.75 21.80 28.02
C VAL A 63 -18.94 20.86 27.86
N GLY A 64 -19.66 21.01 26.74
CA GLY A 64 -20.76 20.14 26.35
C GLY A 64 -20.26 18.90 25.62
N VAL A 65 -20.69 18.73 24.36
CA VAL A 65 -20.31 17.59 23.52
C VAL A 65 -18.91 17.82 22.93
N TRP A 66 -18.03 16.81 22.97
CA TRP A 66 -16.69 16.86 22.38
C TRP A 66 -16.41 15.67 21.45
N ASP A 67 -15.54 15.86 20.46
CA ASP A 67 -15.11 14.83 19.49
C ASP A 67 -13.57 14.78 19.32
N SER A 68 -13.10 14.05 18.30
CA SER A 68 -11.66 13.92 17.97
C SER A 68 -10.97 15.25 17.59
N LEU A 69 -11.72 16.28 17.18
CA LEU A 69 -11.16 17.60 16.87
C LEU A 69 -10.76 18.35 18.14
N PHE A 70 -11.49 18.15 19.25
CA PHE A 70 -11.11 18.70 20.54
C PHE A 70 -9.73 18.20 20.97
N ILE A 71 -9.49 16.90 20.83
CA ILE A 71 -8.20 16.26 21.15
C ILE A 71 -7.10 16.81 20.25
N THR A 72 -7.36 16.91 18.94
CA THR A 72 -6.42 17.48 17.97
C THR A 72 -6.08 18.94 18.31
N TRP A 73 -7.06 19.70 18.79
CA TRP A 73 -6.87 21.09 19.22
C TRP A 73 -5.98 21.17 20.46
N ILE A 74 -6.21 20.34 21.48
CA ILE A 74 -5.38 20.30 22.70
C ILE A 74 -3.94 19.84 22.37
N LEU A 75 -3.77 18.86 21.48
CA LEU A 75 -2.43 18.42 21.05
C LEU A 75 -1.68 19.52 20.30
N ARG A 76 -2.37 20.29 19.44
CA ARG A 76 -1.78 21.46 18.76
C ARG A 76 -1.44 22.59 19.74
N LEU A 77 -2.30 22.83 20.74
CA LEU A 77 -2.04 23.80 21.79
C LEU A 77 -0.80 23.38 22.60
N THR A 78 -0.68 22.10 22.94
CA THR A 78 0.49 21.54 23.62
C THR A 78 1.76 21.79 22.81
N GLU A 79 1.78 21.41 21.53
CA GLU A 79 2.95 21.57 20.66
C GLU A 79 3.42 23.04 20.59
N LYS A 80 2.48 23.99 20.44
CA LYS A 80 2.82 25.42 20.32
C LYS A 80 3.16 26.09 21.66
N ALA A 81 2.52 25.66 22.75
CA ALA A 81 2.75 26.21 24.08
C ALA A 81 4.10 25.74 24.65
N GLU A 82 4.47 24.48 24.44
CA GLU A 82 5.80 23.96 24.81
C GLU A 82 6.92 24.69 24.05
N ALA A 83 6.71 24.98 22.76
CA ALA A 83 7.65 25.79 21.97
C ALA A 83 7.82 27.22 22.54
N SER A 84 6.85 27.70 23.31
CA SER A 84 6.86 29.01 23.97
C SER A 84 7.28 28.94 25.44
N GLY A 85 7.65 27.76 25.96
CA GLY A 85 8.10 27.57 27.35
C GLY A 85 6.98 27.51 28.39
N ILE A 86 5.74 27.23 27.97
CA ILE A 86 4.55 27.09 28.83
C ILE A 86 4.30 25.60 29.09
N ARG A 87 4.18 25.20 30.35
CA ARG A 87 3.88 23.80 30.72
C ARG A 87 2.38 23.61 30.83
N LEU A 88 1.82 22.62 30.14
CA LEU A 88 0.40 22.29 30.23
C LEU A 88 0.16 21.24 31.32
N VAL A 89 -0.87 21.46 32.13
CA VAL A 89 -1.33 20.53 33.17
C VAL A 89 -2.72 20.02 32.77
N TYR A 90 -2.82 18.72 32.47
CA TYR A 90 -4.02 18.10 31.90
C TYR A 90 -5.10 17.71 32.91
N ASP A 91 -4.86 17.88 34.22
CA ASP A 91 -5.72 17.40 35.31
C ASP A 91 -7.19 17.85 35.23
N GLY A 92 -7.47 19.00 34.60
CA GLY A 92 -8.82 19.56 34.46
C GLY A 92 -9.53 19.25 33.14
N LEU A 93 -8.98 18.36 32.31
CA LEU A 93 -9.65 17.85 31.10
C LEU A 93 -10.55 16.64 31.39
N PRO A 94 -11.51 16.31 30.51
CA PRO A 94 -12.31 15.09 30.63
C PRO A 94 -11.43 13.83 30.68
N GLU A 95 -11.78 12.86 31.52
CA GLU A 95 -10.99 11.63 31.73
C GLU A 95 -10.71 10.86 30.42
N GLY A 96 -11.68 10.80 29.51
CA GLY A 96 -11.50 10.20 28.18
C GLY A 96 -10.46 10.91 27.31
N VAL A 97 -10.34 12.24 27.43
CA VAL A 97 -9.33 13.04 26.71
C VAL A 97 -7.95 12.86 27.32
N GLN A 98 -7.85 12.85 28.65
CA GLN A 98 -6.59 12.58 29.36
C GLN A 98 -5.98 11.24 28.95
N GLY A 99 -6.79 10.17 28.93
CA GLY A 99 -6.36 8.83 28.53
C GLY A 99 -5.86 8.78 27.08
N LEU A 100 -6.55 9.46 26.16
CA LEU A 100 -6.17 9.50 24.75
C LEU A 100 -4.90 10.32 24.52
N ILE A 101 -4.70 11.44 25.22
CA ILE A 101 -3.46 12.22 25.16
C ILE A 101 -2.29 11.40 25.71
N HIS A 102 -2.48 10.72 26.84
CA HIS A 102 -1.45 9.85 27.41
C HIS A 102 -1.05 8.72 26.44
N LEU A 103 -2.02 8.08 25.79
CA LEU A 103 -1.74 7.06 24.76
C LEU A 103 -1.04 7.64 23.53
N ALA A 104 -1.44 8.83 23.08
CA ALA A 104 -0.83 9.51 21.94
C ALA A 104 0.63 9.93 22.22
N GLN A 105 0.92 10.40 23.44
CA GLN A 105 2.27 10.80 23.86
C GLN A 105 3.18 9.62 24.26
N ALA A 106 2.60 8.49 24.69
CA ALA A 106 3.36 7.29 25.04
C ALA A 106 4.11 6.66 23.85
N VAL A 107 3.65 6.94 22.63
CA VAL A 107 4.38 6.57 21.42
C VAL A 107 5.20 7.78 20.98
N PRO A 108 6.54 7.80 21.19
CA PRO A 108 7.37 8.90 20.73
C PRO A 108 7.16 9.09 19.23
N GLU A 109 6.77 10.30 18.81
CA GLU A 109 6.64 10.62 17.41
C GLU A 109 7.89 10.15 16.67
N ARG A 110 7.72 9.28 15.67
CA ARG A 110 8.81 9.00 14.72
C ARG A 110 9.16 10.35 14.09
N LYS A 111 10.31 10.92 14.50
CA LYS A 111 10.88 12.21 14.07
C LYS A 111 11.05 12.37 12.54
N GLY A 112 10.59 11.41 11.73
CA GLY A 112 10.52 11.47 10.27
C GLY A 112 9.12 11.66 9.68
N ALA A 113 8.04 11.74 10.49
CA ALA A 113 6.66 11.88 9.97
C ALA A 113 6.34 13.33 9.54
N ARG A 114 6.89 14.33 10.23
CA ARG A 114 6.82 15.73 9.79
C ARG A 114 7.95 16.01 8.79
N ARG A 115 7.87 15.39 7.61
CA ARG A 115 8.69 15.83 6.47
C ARG A 115 8.21 17.23 6.10
N SER A 116 8.90 18.25 6.61
CA SER A 116 8.87 19.60 6.03
C SER A 116 8.98 19.44 4.53
N GLY A 117 7.99 19.94 3.79
CA GLY A 117 7.93 19.92 2.33
C GLY A 117 9.00 20.80 1.70
N LYS A 118 10.28 20.58 2.02
CA LYS A 118 11.36 20.97 1.14
C LYS A 118 11.16 20.15 -0.12
N SER A 119 10.70 20.80 -1.18
CA SER A 119 10.64 20.23 -2.53
C SER A 119 11.94 19.46 -2.76
N GLN A 120 11.86 18.13 -2.71
CA GLN A 120 13.05 17.30 -2.85
C GLN A 120 13.63 17.62 -4.22
N GLY A 121 14.88 18.09 -4.24
CA GLY A 121 15.57 18.39 -5.50
C GLY A 121 15.54 17.17 -6.40
N TRP A 122 15.52 17.39 -7.71
CA TRP A 122 15.47 16.31 -8.70
C TRP A 122 16.55 15.23 -8.47
N LEU A 123 17.73 15.64 -8.01
CA LEU A 123 18.82 14.74 -7.61
C LEU A 123 18.47 13.86 -6.40
N THR A 124 17.79 14.40 -5.39
CA THR A 124 17.35 13.64 -4.21
C THR A 124 16.27 12.62 -4.58
N ARG A 125 15.38 12.96 -5.51
CA ARG A 125 14.37 12.04 -6.05
C ARG A 125 15.00 10.90 -6.85
N ILE A 126 16.05 11.19 -7.62
CA ILE A 126 16.84 10.16 -8.32
C ILE A 126 17.57 9.28 -7.30
N GLY A 127 18.21 9.88 -6.28
CA GLY A 127 18.90 9.14 -5.22
C GLY A 127 17.99 8.14 -4.50
N HIS A 128 16.79 8.57 -4.11
CA HIS A 128 15.80 7.66 -3.51
C HIS A 128 15.36 6.56 -4.47
N ARG A 129 15.06 6.88 -5.74
CA ARG A 129 14.69 5.84 -6.72
C ARG A 129 15.79 4.82 -6.98
N VAL A 130 17.05 5.25 -7.02
CA VAL A 130 18.18 4.33 -7.20
C VAL A 130 18.29 3.39 -5.99
N HIS A 131 18.11 3.91 -4.78
CA HIS A 131 18.11 3.10 -3.58
C HIS A 131 16.96 2.08 -3.58
N ASP A 132 15.75 2.52 -3.90
CA ASP A 132 14.57 1.64 -4.00
C ASP A 132 14.77 0.53 -5.04
N ILE A 133 15.37 0.86 -6.20
CA ILE A 133 15.68 -0.13 -7.25
C ILE A 133 16.70 -1.16 -6.75
N LEU A 134 17.74 -0.73 -6.03
CA LEU A 134 18.76 -1.63 -5.47
C LEU A 134 18.13 -2.59 -4.46
N ASP A 135 17.29 -2.08 -3.56
CA ASP A 135 16.62 -2.89 -2.55
C ASP A 135 15.65 -3.89 -3.20
N ASN A 136 14.84 -3.46 -4.18
CA ASN A 136 13.95 -4.35 -4.92
C ASN A 136 14.71 -5.41 -5.72
N THR A 137 15.84 -5.05 -6.32
CA THR A 137 16.69 -5.99 -7.04
C THR A 137 17.24 -7.04 -6.09
N ARG A 138 17.70 -6.64 -4.89
CA ARG A 138 18.16 -7.57 -3.86
C ARG A 138 17.06 -8.52 -3.41
N GLN A 139 15.83 -8.03 -3.23
CA GLN A 139 14.67 -8.87 -2.88
C GLN A 139 14.35 -9.86 -4.00
N LEU A 140 14.39 -9.44 -5.27
CA LEU A 140 14.18 -10.33 -6.41
C LEU A 140 15.26 -11.42 -6.49
N LEU A 141 16.53 -11.06 -6.25
CA LEU A 141 17.62 -12.03 -6.18
C LEU A 141 17.43 -13.02 -5.02
N ALA A 142 16.99 -12.53 -3.85
CA ALA A 142 16.70 -13.40 -2.71
C ALA A 142 15.57 -14.38 -3.03
N PHE A 143 14.46 -13.90 -3.61
CA PHE A 143 13.35 -14.75 -4.05
C PHE A 143 13.78 -15.77 -5.10
N LEU A 144 14.58 -15.37 -6.09
CA LEU A 144 15.13 -16.30 -7.08
C LEU A 144 16.02 -17.36 -6.42
N GLY A 145 16.80 -16.97 -5.40
CA GLY A 145 17.56 -17.89 -4.55
C GLY A 145 16.68 -18.89 -3.81
N GLU A 146 15.59 -18.43 -3.19
CA GLU A 146 14.60 -19.29 -2.51
C GLU A 146 13.95 -20.28 -3.47
N VAL A 147 13.54 -19.83 -4.65
CA VAL A 147 12.99 -20.67 -5.73
C VAL A 147 14.01 -21.71 -6.18
N THR A 148 15.26 -21.29 -6.39
CA THR A 148 16.34 -22.20 -6.80
C THR A 148 16.61 -23.26 -5.74
N LEU A 149 16.61 -22.87 -4.46
CA LEU A 149 16.75 -23.80 -3.33
C LEU A 149 15.55 -24.75 -3.24
N ALA A 150 14.32 -24.27 -3.42
CA ALA A 150 13.12 -25.12 -3.47
C ALA A 150 13.18 -26.13 -4.62
N PHE A 151 13.63 -25.69 -5.80
CA PHE A 151 13.84 -26.57 -6.95
C PHE A 151 14.93 -27.62 -6.68
N SER A 152 16.04 -27.23 -6.03
CA SER A 152 17.09 -28.19 -5.64
C SER A 152 16.60 -29.22 -4.61
N ARG A 153 15.80 -28.80 -3.62
CA ARG A 153 15.13 -29.70 -2.66
C ARG A 153 14.21 -30.69 -3.36
N MET A 154 13.54 -30.26 -4.43
CA MET A 154 12.72 -31.13 -5.27
C MET A 154 13.52 -32.20 -5.99
N LEU A 155 14.64 -31.85 -6.60
CA LEU A 155 15.50 -32.83 -7.29
C LEU A 155 16.01 -33.90 -6.33
N ILE A 156 16.18 -33.57 -5.05
CA ILE A 156 16.60 -34.50 -3.98
C ILE A 156 15.39 -35.25 -3.37
N GLY A 157 14.18 -35.05 -3.88
CA GLY A 157 12.96 -35.73 -3.43
C GLY A 157 12.43 -35.27 -2.07
N ARG A 158 12.93 -34.14 -1.55
CA ARG A 158 12.51 -33.56 -0.28
C ARG A 158 11.43 -32.50 -0.42
N ALA A 159 11.01 -32.20 -1.65
CA ALA A 159 10.00 -31.18 -1.88
C ALA A 159 8.61 -31.58 -1.36
N ARG A 160 7.97 -30.67 -0.65
CA ARG A 160 6.65 -30.77 -0.04
C ARG A 160 5.64 -29.93 -0.83
N PHE A 161 5.12 -30.52 -1.90
CA PHE A 161 3.96 -29.99 -2.62
C PHE A 161 2.98 -31.10 -2.99
N ARG A 162 1.74 -30.71 -3.28
CA ARG A 162 0.68 -31.67 -3.61
C ARG A 162 0.73 -32.03 -5.09
N ARG A 163 0.91 -33.32 -5.40
CA ARG A 163 0.97 -33.80 -6.81
C ARG A 163 -0.32 -33.55 -7.59
N SER A 164 -1.47 -33.54 -6.90
CA SER A 164 -2.75 -33.16 -7.51
C SER A 164 -2.73 -31.75 -8.07
N ASP A 165 -2.08 -30.83 -7.37
CA ASP A 165 -2.08 -29.42 -7.71
C ASP A 165 -1.14 -29.17 -8.89
N LEU A 166 0.01 -29.88 -8.92
CA LEU A 166 0.88 -29.91 -10.10
C LEU A 166 0.13 -30.42 -11.34
N ALA A 167 -0.58 -31.54 -11.24
CA ALA A 167 -1.33 -32.09 -12.38
C ALA A 167 -2.40 -31.12 -12.88
N LEU A 168 -3.07 -30.41 -11.97
CA LEU A 168 -4.04 -29.38 -12.29
C LEU A 168 -3.37 -28.20 -13.01
N PHE A 169 -2.23 -27.71 -12.53
CA PHE A 169 -1.51 -26.62 -13.20
C PHE A 169 -0.98 -27.02 -14.58
N ILE A 170 -0.52 -28.27 -14.76
CA ILE A 170 -0.11 -28.78 -16.08
C ILE A 170 -1.30 -28.79 -17.04
N GLN A 171 -2.49 -29.21 -16.59
CA GLN A 171 -3.70 -29.17 -17.41
C GLN A 171 -4.07 -27.74 -17.79
N GLN A 172 -4.06 -26.82 -16.82
CA GLN A 172 -4.39 -25.41 -17.04
C GLN A 172 -3.41 -24.71 -17.98
N THR A 173 -2.13 -25.01 -17.85
CA THR A 173 -1.04 -24.38 -18.62
C THR A 173 -0.92 -25.01 -20.00
N GLY A 174 -0.99 -26.34 -20.09
CA GLY A 174 -0.89 -27.06 -21.36
C GLY A 174 -2.21 -27.13 -22.12
N VAL A 175 -3.10 -28.03 -21.69
CA VAL A 175 -4.30 -28.41 -22.45
C VAL A 175 -5.23 -27.23 -22.69
N ASP A 176 -5.48 -26.43 -21.66
CA ASP A 176 -6.39 -25.29 -21.78
C ASP A 176 -5.81 -24.13 -22.62
N ALA A 177 -4.48 -24.12 -22.88
CA ALA A 177 -3.84 -23.13 -23.77
C ALA A 177 -3.95 -23.52 -25.26
N LEU A 178 -4.08 -24.82 -25.56
CA LEU A 178 -4.05 -25.34 -26.92
C LEU A 178 -5.03 -24.65 -27.89
N PRO A 179 -6.29 -24.34 -27.51
CA PRO A 179 -7.22 -23.71 -28.45
C PRO A 179 -6.74 -22.34 -28.93
N ILE A 180 -6.18 -21.52 -28.04
CA ILE A 180 -5.70 -20.18 -28.39
C ILE A 180 -4.40 -20.28 -29.18
N VAL A 181 -3.46 -21.12 -28.75
CA VAL A 181 -2.17 -21.29 -29.44
C VAL A 181 -2.36 -21.85 -30.85
N SER A 182 -3.21 -22.87 -31.02
CA SER A 182 -3.51 -23.45 -32.34
C SER A 182 -4.21 -22.47 -33.27
N LEU A 183 -5.20 -21.73 -32.78
CA LEU A 183 -5.92 -20.73 -33.58
C LEU A 183 -5.00 -19.66 -34.15
N ILE A 184 -4.15 -19.07 -33.28
CA ILE A 184 -3.23 -18.03 -33.72
C ILE A 184 -2.18 -18.64 -34.65
N SER A 185 -1.66 -19.84 -34.37
CA SER A 185 -0.67 -20.52 -35.22
C SER A 185 -1.20 -20.81 -36.62
N ILE A 186 -2.47 -21.23 -36.75
CA ILE A 186 -3.10 -21.43 -38.05
C ILE A 186 -3.22 -20.11 -38.80
N LEU A 187 -3.67 -19.04 -38.14
CA LEU A 187 -3.84 -17.74 -38.76
C LEU A 187 -2.50 -17.18 -39.26
N VAL A 188 -1.45 -17.24 -38.43
CA VAL A 188 -0.11 -16.81 -38.81
C VAL A 188 0.47 -17.67 -39.93
N GLY A 189 0.25 -18.98 -39.90
CA GLY A 189 0.65 -19.88 -40.97
C GLY A 189 0.00 -19.54 -42.32
N LEU A 190 -1.29 -19.19 -42.29
CA LEU A 190 -2.02 -18.74 -43.48
C LEU A 190 -1.49 -17.40 -44.01
N ILE A 191 -1.21 -16.45 -43.11
CA ILE A 191 -0.60 -15.16 -43.49
C ILE A 191 0.77 -15.38 -44.15
N LEU A 192 1.61 -16.24 -43.57
CA LEU A 192 2.92 -16.58 -44.13
C LEU A 192 2.81 -17.30 -45.48
N ALA A 193 1.85 -18.21 -45.62
CA ALA A 193 1.60 -18.89 -46.88
C ALA A 193 1.21 -17.89 -47.98
N PHE A 194 0.33 -16.94 -47.66
CA PHE A 194 -0.13 -15.93 -48.61
C PHE A 194 1.01 -14.97 -49.02
N ILE A 195 1.73 -14.39 -48.05
CA ILE A 195 2.85 -13.49 -48.33
C ILE A 195 3.97 -14.23 -49.07
N GLY A 196 4.29 -15.45 -48.63
CA GLY A 196 5.29 -16.31 -49.25
C GLY A 196 4.92 -16.68 -50.69
N ALA A 197 3.66 -17.00 -50.97
CA ALA A 197 3.19 -17.31 -52.31
C ALA A 197 3.32 -16.12 -53.27
N LEU A 198 2.93 -14.92 -52.83
CA LEU A 198 3.10 -13.70 -53.62
C LEU A 198 4.58 -13.41 -53.91
N GLN A 199 5.45 -13.58 -52.91
CA GLN A 199 6.88 -13.34 -53.07
C GLN A 199 7.53 -14.36 -54.02
N LEU A 200 7.24 -15.66 -53.86
CA LEU A 200 7.78 -16.73 -54.69
C LEU A 200 7.22 -16.71 -56.12
N ALA A 201 6.00 -16.18 -56.32
CA ALA A 201 5.42 -15.98 -57.65
C ALA A 201 6.30 -15.12 -58.55
N MET A 202 6.92 -14.07 -57.98
CA MET A 202 7.81 -13.18 -58.74
C MET A 202 9.08 -13.88 -59.25
N PHE A 203 9.48 -14.98 -58.61
CA PHE A 203 10.63 -15.80 -59.01
C PHE A 203 10.23 -17.10 -59.72
N GLY A 204 8.94 -17.32 -60.00
CA GLY A 204 8.44 -18.57 -60.60
C GLY A 204 8.57 -19.79 -59.68
N ALA A 205 8.75 -19.59 -58.36
CA ALA A 205 9.15 -20.61 -57.39
C ALA A 205 8.01 -21.08 -56.46
N GLN A 206 6.75 -20.93 -56.86
CA GLN A 206 5.56 -21.15 -56.01
C GLN A 206 5.46 -22.56 -55.40
N VAL A 207 6.08 -23.57 -56.01
CA VAL A 207 6.13 -24.95 -55.48
C VAL A 207 6.83 -25.01 -54.10
N TYR A 208 7.71 -24.05 -53.80
CA TYR A 208 8.44 -24.00 -52.52
C TYR A 208 7.68 -23.32 -51.38
N VAL A 209 6.43 -22.87 -51.59
CA VAL A 209 5.64 -22.20 -50.54
C VAL A 209 5.45 -23.09 -49.32
N ALA A 210 5.12 -24.38 -49.52
CA ALA A 210 4.96 -25.33 -48.42
C ALA A 210 6.26 -25.52 -47.61
N ASN A 211 7.41 -25.55 -48.29
CA ASN A 211 8.72 -25.67 -47.64
C ASN A 211 9.05 -24.42 -46.82
N LEU A 212 8.78 -23.23 -47.37
CA LEU A 212 8.97 -21.96 -46.68
C LEU A 212 8.15 -21.91 -45.39
N VAL A 213 6.85 -22.19 -45.49
CA VAL A 213 5.93 -22.15 -44.33
C VAL A 213 6.33 -23.21 -43.31
N GLY A 214 6.59 -24.46 -43.74
CA GLY A 214 7.00 -25.53 -42.83
C GLY A 214 8.25 -25.18 -42.03
N ILE A 215 9.30 -24.70 -42.70
CA ILE A 215 10.56 -24.32 -42.04
C ILE A 215 10.34 -23.11 -41.12
N ALA A 216 9.65 -22.08 -41.58
CA ALA A 216 9.40 -20.87 -40.79
C ALA A 216 8.59 -21.16 -39.52
N MET A 217 7.56 -22.02 -39.63
CA MET A 217 6.70 -22.37 -38.50
C MET A 217 7.41 -23.25 -37.49
N VAL A 218 8.16 -24.27 -37.92
CA VAL A 218 8.83 -25.18 -36.98
C VAL A 218 10.04 -24.52 -36.32
N ARG A 219 10.78 -23.69 -37.05
CA ARG A 219 12.06 -23.14 -36.57
C ARG A 219 11.90 -21.87 -35.74
N GLU A 220 10.99 -20.99 -36.12
CA GLU A 220 10.91 -19.64 -35.54
C GLU A 220 9.54 -19.40 -34.89
N MET A 221 8.48 -19.44 -35.71
CA MET A 221 7.17 -18.92 -35.29
C MET A 221 6.51 -19.79 -34.23
N GLY A 222 6.60 -21.12 -34.33
CA GLY A 222 5.97 -22.03 -33.36
C GLY A 222 6.45 -21.80 -31.93
N ALA A 223 7.77 -21.71 -31.74
CA ALA A 223 8.36 -21.43 -30.44
C ALA A 223 8.05 -20.00 -29.96
N MET A 224 8.17 -19.01 -30.85
CA MET A 224 7.90 -17.61 -30.52
C MET A 224 6.45 -17.39 -30.07
N MET A 225 5.49 -17.94 -30.80
CA MET A 225 4.07 -17.81 -30.51
C MET A 225 3.69 -18.51 -29.22
N ALA A 226 4.16 -19.75 -29.02
CA ALA A 226 3.96 -20.45 -27.76
C ALA A 226 4.51 -19.63 -26.58
N ALA A 227 5.74 -19.12 -26.67
CA ALA A 227 6.35 -18.33 -25.60
C ALA A 227 5.54 -17.06 -25.26
N ILE A 228 5.15 -16.27 -26.27
CA ILE A 228 4.43 -15.01 -26.06
C ILE A 228 3.02 -15.27 -25.48
N ILE A 229 2.29 -16.24 -26.04
CA ILE A 229 0.93 -16.57 -25.59
C ILE A 229 0.96 -17.13 -24.17
N MET A 230 1.89 -18.04 -23.87
CA MET A 230 2.04 -18.63 -22.55
C MET A 230 2.43 -17.60 -21.50
N ALA A 231 3.37 -16.69 -21.82
CA ALA A 231 3.73 -15.59 -20.94
C ALA A 231 2.54 -14.69 -20.62
N GLY A 232 1.69 -14.40 -21.61
CA GLY A 232 0.47 -13.60 -21.43
C GLY A 232 -0.60 -14.32 -20.62
N ARG A 233 -1.10 -15.45 -21.13
CA ARG A 233 -2.25 -16.18 -20.54
C ARG A 233 -1.91 -16.75 -19.17
N THR A 234 -0.89 -17.59 -19.10
CA THR A 234 -0.53 -18.32 -17.88
C THR A 234 0.11 -17.39 -16.87
N GLY A 235 1.02 -16.51 -17.33
CA GLY A 235 1.67 -15.52 -16.45
C GLY A 235 0.68 -14.58 -15.79
N ALA A 236 -0.29 -14.04 -16.53
CA ALA A 236 -1.33 -13.19 -15.96
C ALA A 236 -2.26 -13.97 -15.00
N ALA A 237 -2.67 -15.20 -15.38
CA ALA A 237 -3.53 -16.02 -14.54
C ALA A 237 -2.85 -16.37 -13.19
N PHE A 238 -1.59 -16.79 -13.20
CA PHE A 238 -0.85 -17.09 -11.97
C PHE A 238 -0.56 -15.85 -11.14
N SER A 239 -0.24 -14.72 -11.78
CA SER A 239 -0.06 -13.44 -11.07
C SER A 239 -1.35 -12.97 -10.40
N ALA A 240 -2.48 -13.10 -11.08
CA ALA A 240 -3.79 -12.77 -10.51
C ALA A 240 -4.15 -13.69 -9.34
N GLN A 241 -3.94 -15.00 -9.49
CA GLN A 241 -4.20 -15.96 -8.41
C GLN A 241 -3.34 -15.69 -7.18
N LEU A 242 -2.01 -15.57 -7.33
CA LEU A 242 -1.12 -15.29 -6.21
C LEU A 242 -1.40 -13.90 -5.61
N GLY A 243 -1.76 -12.92 -6.43
CA GLY A 243 -2.18 -11.59 -5.98
C GLY A 243 -3.43 -11.65 -5.11
N THR A 244 -4.48 -12.38 -5.53
CA THR A 244 -5.68 -12.59 -4.72
C THR A 244 -5.37 -13.33 -3.42
N MET A 245 -4.55 -14.37 -3.46
CA MET A 245 -4.13 -15.10 -2.25
C MET A 245 -3.34 -14.21 -1.28
N GLN A 246 -2.52 -13.27 -1.78
CA GLN A 246 -1.80 -12.32 -0.95
C GLN A 246 -2.75 -11.30 -0.30
N VAL A 247 -3.74 -10.80 -1.05
CA VAL A 247 -4.74 -9.84 -0.53
C VAL A 247 -5.67 -10.49 0.50
N ASN A 248 -5.98 -11.78 0.32
CA ASN A 248 -6.77 -12.57 1.28
C ASN A 248 -5.93 -13.13 2.45
N GLU A 249 -4.66 -12.78 2.55
CA GLU A 249 -3.72 -13.25 3.59
C GLU A 249 -3.53 -14.79 3.61
N GLU A 250 -3.91 -15.50 2.55
CA GLU A 250 -3.76 -16.96 2.44
C GLU A 250 -2.27 -17.37 2.43
N ILE A 251 -1.41 -16.56 1.79
CA ILE A 251 0.04 -16.79 1.75
C ILE A 251 0.65 -16.68 3.16
N ASP A 252 0.18 -15.72 3.96
CA ASP A 252 0.67 -15.54 5.33
C ASP A 252 0.13 -16.62 6.28
N ALA A 253 -1.09 -17.12 6.02
CA ALA A 253 -1.61 -18.31 6.70
C ALA A 253 -0.72 -19.55 6.49
N PHE A 254 -0.17 -19.78 5.30
CA PHE A 254 0.80 -20.87 5.10
C PHE A 254 2.06 -20.69 5.94
N LYS A 255 2.58 -19.47 6.04
CA LYS A 255 3.77 -19.17 6.86
C LYS A 255 3.51 -19.43 8.34
N THR A 256 2.33 -19.08 8.87
CA THR A 256 1.98 -19.35 10.28
C THR A 256 1.78 -20.83 10.57
N LEU A 257 1.31 -21.61 9.58
CA LEU A 257 1.22 -23.08 9.65
C LEU A 257 2.58 -23.78 9.49
N GLY A 258 3.68 -23.04 9.30
CA GLY A 258 5.02 -23.60 9.12
C GLY A 258 5.22 -24.28 7.77
N ILE A 259 4.38 -23.96 6.77
CA ILE A 259 4.50 -24.46 5.40
C ILE A 259 5.21 -23.38 4.56
N ASP A 260 6.28 -23.78 3.87
CA ASP A 260 7.02 -22.90 2.96
C ASP A 260 6.14 -22.54 1.74
N PRO A 261 5.71 -21.28 1.58
CA PRO A 261 4.81 -20.87 0.50
C PRO A 261 5.50 -20.95 -0.88
N VAL A 262 6.82 -20.79 -0.96
CA VAL A 262 7.56 -20.91 -2.23
C VAL A 262 7.51 -22.36 -2.69
N GLU A 263 7.74 -23.29 -1.78
CA GLU A 263 7.72 -24.72 -2.08
C GLU A 263 6.31 -25.25 -2.39
N PHE A 264 5.30 -24.75 -1.70
CA PHE A 264 3.92 -25.23 -1.86
C PHE A 264 3.16 -24.56 -3.01
N LEU A 265 3.33 -23.24 -3.20
CA LEU A 265 2.55 -22.47 -4.19
C LEU A 265 3.35 -22.16 -5.46
N VAL A 266 4.61 -21.75 -5.34
CA VAL A 266 5.38 -21.26 -6.49
C VAL A 266 5.97 -22.42 -7.28
N LEU A 267 6.56 -23.40 -6.59
CA LEU A 267 7.27 -24.51 -7.24
C LEU A 267 6.37 -25.32 -8.20
N PRO A 268 5.14 -25.76 -7.85
CA PRO A 268 4.29 -26.51 -8.79
C PRO A 268 3.91 -25.70 -10.04
N ARG A 269 3.75 -24.38 -9.89
CA ARG A 269 3.43 -23.46 -11.01
C ARG A 269 4.63 -23.21 -11.93
N LEU A 270 5.85 -23.26 -11.40
CA LEU A 270 7.07 -23.16 -12.21
C LEU A 270 7.37 -24.43 -13.01
N LEU A 271 6.90 -25.58 -12.53
CA LEU A 271 7.10 -26.87 -13.20
C LEU A 271 6.07 -27.15 -14.30
N ALA A 272 4.87 -26.59 -14.14
CA ALA A 272 3.75 -26.74 -15.06
C ALA A 272 3.92 -25.90 -16.33
#